data_AF-A0AAV3S0B3-F1
#
_entry.id   AF-A0AAV3S0B3-F1
#
_cell.length_a   1.000
_cell.length_b   1.000
_cell.length_c   1.000
_cell.angle_alpha   90.00
_cell.angle_beta   90.00
_cell.angle_gamma   90.00
#
_symmetry.space_group_name_H-M   'P 1'
#
loop_
_entity.id
_entity.type
_entity.pdbx_description
1 polymer ?
#
loop_
_entity_poly.entity_id
_entity_poly.type
_entity_poly.pdbx_seq_one_letter_code
_entity_poly.pdbx_strand_id
1 'polypeptide(L)'
;MPKHLQIPFLFLFVILLISSKVEPSSLHHHHHSKKPLHFSLFQHETINKTVFVIVNGVAGPVVGQTTTPFGTLSAYQDPMTITANTTSKKHKGYVTSSPVNLVGHTLTYKIEFHIYWPQYMHA
;
A
#
# COMPACT_ATOMS: atom_id res chain seq x y z
N MET A 1 10.86 -62.31 47.62
CA MET A 1 11.25 -60.90 47.83
C MET A 1 12.20 -60.47 46.70
N PRO A 2 11.79 -59.56 45.82
CA PRO A 2 12.73 -58.63 45.20
C PRO A 2 12.27 -57.17 45.32
N LYS A 3 13.15 -56.34 45.85
CA LYS A 3 13.03 -54.88 45.97
C LYS A 3 13.59 -54.25 44.70
N HIS A 4 12.83 -54.18 43.60
CA HIS A 4 13.31 -53.48 42.40
C HIS A 4 12.16 -53.09 41.47
N LEU A 5 11.30 -52.15 41.87
CA LEU A 5 10.50 -51.38 40.89
C LEU A 5 9.78 -50.16 41.49
N GLN A 6 10.51 -49.12 41.91
CA GLN A 6 9.87 -47.84 42.28
C GLN A 6 10.51 -46.61 41.62
N ILE A 7 11.69 -46.76 41.01
CA ILE A 7 12.41 -45.67 40.34
C ILE A 7 11.71 -45.14 39.06
N PRO A 8 11.10 -45.97 38.18
CA PRO A 8 10.48 -45.43 36.96
C PRO A 8 9.18 -44.66 37.24
N PHE A 9 8.49 -44.97 38.34
CA PHE A 9 7.25 -44.29 38.73
C PHE A 9 7.50 -42.89 39.27
N LEU A 10 8.59 -42.69 40.02
CA LEU A 10 8.97 -41.37 40.53
C LEU A 10 9.32 -40.41 39.38
N PHE A 11 10.01 -40.92 38.36
CA PHE A 11 10.37 -40.13 37.18
C PHE A 11 9.16 -39.70 36.36
N LEU A 12 8.18 -40.60 36.19
CA LEU A 12 6.92 -40.29 35.49
C LEU A 12 6.11 -39.23 36.25
N PHE A 13 6.10 -39.29 37.59
CA PHE A 13 5.38 -38.34 38.44
C PHE A 13 5.99 -36.92 38.38
N VAL A 14 7.32 -36.82 38.31
CA VAL A 14 8.02 -35.52 38.15
C VAL A 14 7.74 -34.91 36.76
N ILE A 15 7.70 -35.72 35.70
CA ILE A 15 7.34 -35.25 34.35
C ILE A 15 5.89 -34.73 34.31
N LEU A 16 4.98 -35.38 35.04
CA LEU A 16 3.59 -34.95 35.16
C LEU A 16 3.45 -33.61 35.89
N LEU A 17 4.25 -33.40 36.95
CA LEU A 17 4.28 -32.14 37.72
C LEU A 17 4.89 -30.96 36.93
N ILE A 18 5.81 -31.23 35.99
CA ILE A 18 6.38 -30.18 35.12
C ILE A 18 5.38 -29.77 34.02
N SER A 19 4.42 -30.63 33.65
CA SER A 19 3.43 -30.34 32.60
C SER A 19 2.23 -29.49 33.07
N SER A 20 2.04 -29.27 34.39
CA SER A 20 0.89 -28.51 34.88
C SER A 20 1.19 -27.01 35.03
N LYS A 21 1.64 -26.37 33.96
CA LYS A 21 1.48 -24.91 33.80
C LYS A 21 0.58 -24.65 32.60
N VAL A 22 -0.69 -25.04 32.75
CA VAL A 22 -1.76 -24.54 31.88
C VAL A 22 -2.07 -23.13 32.36
N GLU A 23 -1.39 -22.16 31.77
CA GLU A 23 -1.81 -20.77 31.83
C GLU A 23 -3.21 -20.71 31.21
N PRO A 24 -4.20 -20.07 31.85
CA PRO A 24 -5.54 -19.97 31.26
C PRO A 24 -5.37 -19.29 29.91
N SER A 25 -5.80 -19.97 28.85
CA SER A 25 -5.87 -19.39 27.52
C SER A 25 -6.85 -18.22 27.58
N SER A 26 -6.31 -17.05 27.88
CA SER A 26 -6.94 -15.76 27.64
C SER A 26 -7.40 -15.79 26.19
N LEU A 27 -8.72 -15.86 26.00
CA LEU A 27 -9.36 -15.80 24.72
C LEU A 27 -9.19 -14.37 24.21
N HIS A 28 -8.01 -14.08 23.68
CA HIS A 28 -7.73 -12.82 23.02
C HIS A 28 -8.58 -12.80 21.76
N HIS A 29 -9.73 -12.15 21.85
CA HIS A 29 -10.43 -11.64 20.69
C HIS A 29 -9.48 -10.69 19.97
N HIS A 30 -8.70 -11.23 19.03
CA HIS A 30 -8.01 -10.43 18.05
C HIS A 30 -9.08 -9.75 17.21
N HIS A 31 -9.46 -8.54 17.60
CA HIS A 31 -10.01 -7.59 16.65
C HIS A 31 -8.95 -7.45 15.56
N HIS A 32 -9.12 -8.18 14.46
CA HIS A 32 -8.41 -7.96 13.21
C HIS A 32 -8.91 -6.63 12.62
N SER A 33 -8.51 -5.54 13.27
CA SER A 33 -8.45 -4.23 12.64
C SER A 33 -7.52 -4.40 11.45
N LYS A 34 -8.09 -4.43 10.24
CA LYS A 34 -7.30 -4.39 9.01
C LYS A 34 -6.50 -3.10 9.06
N LYS A 35 -5.20 -3.21 9.32
CA LYS A 35 -4.31 -2.04 9.32
C LYS A 35 -4.39 -1.39 7.93
N PRO A 36 -4.54 -0.05 7.85
CA PRO A 36 -4.56 0.63 6.56
C PRO A 36 -3.22 0.40 5.85
N LEU A 37 -3.27 0.12 4.55
CA LEU A 37 -2.09 0.09 3.71
C LEU A 37 -1.65 1.54 3.46
N HIS A 38 -0.51 1.93 4.04
CA HIS A 38 0.08 3.24 3.82
C HIS A 38 1.36 3.09 2.99
N PHE A 39 1.42 3.78 1.86
CA PHE A 39 2.61 3.88 1.03
C PHE A 39 2.70 5.28 0.44
N SER A 40 3.92 5.67 0.04
CA SER A 40 4.18 6.94 -0.62
C SER A 40 5.02 6.68 -1.87
N LEU A 41 4.67 7.37 -2.95
CA LEU A 41 5.38 7.33 -4.21
C LEU A 41 5.61 8.77 -4.68
N PHE A 42 6.74 9.00 -5.32
CA PHE A 42 7.06 10.25 -5.99
C PHE A 42 6.77 10.08 -7.47
N GLN A 43 5.81 10.84 -7.97
CA GLN A 43 5.48 10.93 -9.38
C GLN A 43 6.38 11.98 -10.04
N HIS A 44 7.01 11.61 -11.16
CA HIS A 44 7.90 12.50 -11.91
C HIS A 44 7.22 12.94 -13.21
N GLU A 45 6.54 14.08 -13.14
CA GLU A 45 5.93 14.72 -14.30
C GLU A 45 6.96 15.59 -15.04
N THR A 46 7.03 15.44 -16.36
CA THR A 46 7.80 16.33 -17.23
C THR A 46 6.98 16.62 -18.49
N ILE A 47 6.60 17.89 -18.63
CA ILE A 47 5.84 18.39 -19.79
C ILE A 47 6.58 18.02 -21.08
N ASN A 48 5.83 17.52 -22.08
CA ASN A 48 6.31 17.04 -23.37
C ASN A 48 7.23 15.81 -23.34
N LYS A 49 7.39 15.13 -22.19
CA LYS A 49 8.12 13.86 -22.09
C LYS A 49 7.29 12.74 -21.48
N THR A 50 6.66 13.03 -20.36
CA THR A 50 5.81 12.07 -19.65
C THR A 50 4.36 12.51 -19.68
N VAL A 51 4.11 13.80 -19.90
CA VAL A 51 2.78 14.37 -20.09
C VAL A 51 2.65 14.94 -21.48
N PHE A 52 1.68 14.42 -22.20
CA PHE A 52 1.38 14.79 -23.58
C PHE A 52 -0.01 15.41 -23.62
N VAL A 53 -0.09 16.68 -23.99
CA VAL A 53 -1.36 17.34 -24.29
C VAL A 53 -1.82 16.89 -25.67
N ILE A 54 -2.95 16.18 -25.70
CA ILE A 54 -3.59 15.69 -26.93
C ILE A 54 -4.55 16.76 -27.48
N VAL A 55 -5.27 17.44 -26.60
CA VAL A 55 -6.21 18.50 -26.95
C VAL A 55 -6.02 19.68 -25.99
N ASN A 56 -5.85 20.88 -26.53
CA ASN A 56 -5.83 22.10 -25.73
C ASN A 56 -7.25 22.48 -25.30
N GLY A 57 -7.43 22.70 -24.00
CA GLY A 57 -8.69 23.21 -23.45
C GLY A 57 -8.88 24.71 -23.64
N VAL A 58 -10.02 25.21 -23.18
CA VAL A 58 -10.34 26.64 -23.17
C VAL A 58 -9.86 27.27 -21.86
N ALA A 59 -9.01 28.29 -21.97
CA ALA A 59 -8.48 29.00 -20.81
C ALA A 59 -9.58 29.79 -20.10
N GLY A 60 -9.75 29.53 -18.80
CA GLY A 60 -10.55 30.37 -17.89
C GLY A 60 -9.70 31.45 -17.22
N PRO A 61 -10.26 32.25 -16.31
CA PRO A 61 -9.53 33.31 -15.60
C PRO A 61 -8.37 32.81 -14.72
N VAL A 62 -8.33 31.51 -14.41
CA VAL A 62 -7.37 30.89 -13.48
C VAL A 62 -6.58 29.80 -14.21
N VAL A 63 -5.78 30.18 -15.20
CA VAL A 63 -4.78 29.28 -15.81
C VAL A 63 -3.39 29.69 -15.32
N GLY A 64 -2.78 28.86 -14.47
CA GLY A 64 -1.39 28.95 -14.03
C GLY A 64 -0.52 27.80 -14.57
N GLN A 65 0.77 27.79 -14.17
CA GLN A 65 1.77 26.86 -14.72
C GLN A 65 1.51 25.36 -14.47
N THR A 66 0.67 25.02 -13.48
CA THR A 66 0.33 23.63 -13.12
C THR A 66 -1.15 23.28 -13.35
N THR A 67 -1.95 24.22 -13.87
CA THR A 67 -3.38 23.99 -14.12
C THR A 67 -3.61 23.86 -15.63
N THR A 68 -4.14 22.72 -16.06
CA THR A 68 -4.57 22.57 -17.45
C THR A 68 -5.91 23.30 -17.66
N PRO A 69 -6.08 24.03 -18.77
CA PRO A 69 -7.36 24.63 -19.14
C PRO A 69 -8.51 23.61 -19.16
N PHE A 70 -9.74 24.04 -18.93
CA PHE A 70 -10.88 23.13 -18.98
C PHE A 70 -11.06 22.53 -20.37
N GLY A 71 -11.36 21.22 -20.43
CA GLY A 71 -11.46 20.48 -21.68
C GLY A 71 -10.11 20.06 -22.27
N THR A 72 -8.99 20.30 -21.56
CA THR A 72 -7.69 19.76 -21.96
C THR A 72 -7.70 18.24 -21.81
N LEU A 73 -7.30 17.53 -22.86
CA LEU A 73 -7.07 16.09 -22.82
C LEU A 73 -5.56 15.85 -22.76
N SER A 74 -5.10 15.21 -21.68
CA SER A 74 -3.68 14.88 -21.48
C SER A 74 -3.52 13.38 -21.23
N ALA A 75 -2.45 12.80 -21.77
CA ALA A 75 -1.99 11.46 -21.42
C ALA A 75 -0.74 11.54 -20.56
N TYR A 76 -0.70 10.73 -19.50
CA TYR A 76 0.37 10.70 -18.51
C TYR A 76 1.06 9.32 -18.54
N GLN A 77 2.39 9.33 -18.62
CA GLN A 77 3.25 8.17 -18.45
C GLN A 77 4.38 8.50 -17.48
N ASP A 78 3.99 8.90 -16.27
CA ASP A 78 4.93 9.38 -15.26
C ASP A 78 5.60 8.21 -14.52
N PRO A 79 6.96 8.21 -14.44
CA PRO A 79 7.67 7.28 -13.57
C PRO A 79 7.30 7.52 -12.10
N MET A 80 7.10 6.43 -11.35
CA MET A 80 6.93 6.47 -9.90
C MET A 80 8.14 5.88 -9.19
N THR A 81 8.67 6.59 -8.20
CA THR A 81 9.83 6.14 -7.39
C THR A 81 9.54 6.20 -5.89
N ILE A 82 10.40 5.53 -5.10
CA ILE A 82 10.29 5.51 -3.62
C ILE A 82 10.88 6.75 -2.94
N THR A 83 11.69 7.53 -3.64
CA THR A 83 12.23 8.81 -3.16
C THR A 83 12.09 9.88 -4.25
N ALA A 84 12.28 11.15 -3.90
CA ALA A 84 12.26 12.26 -4.86
C ALA A 84 13.36 12.20 -5.94
N ASN A 85 14.31 11.27 -5.86
CA ASN A 85 15.34 11.09 -6.89
C ASN A 85 14.79 10.26 -8.08
N THR A 86 14.80 10.84 -9.28
CA THR A 86 14.31 10.23 -10.54
C THR A 86 15.03 8.94 -10.95
N THR A 87 16.26 8.74 -10.45
CA THR A 87 17.08 7.56 -10.72
C THR A 87 16.92 6.46 -9.66
N SER A 88 16.18 6.74 -8.58
CA SER A 88 15.92 5.74 -7.54
C SER A 88 15.01 4.61 -8.03
N LYS A 89 14.82 3.59 -7.19
CA LYS A 89 14.04 2.40 -7.52
C LYS A 89 12.64 2.80 -8.03
N LYS A 90 12.37 2.43 -9.28
CA LYS A 90 11.08 2.63 -9.94
C LYS A 90 10.11 1.54 -9.50
N HIS A 91 8.90 1.94 -9.14
CA HIS A 91 7.79 1.00 -9.07
C HIS A 91 7.22 0.80 -10.47
N LYS A 92 6.84 -0.45 -10.78
CA LYS A 92 6.15 -0.74 -12.03
C LYS A 92 4.69 -0.34 -11.89
N GLY A 93 4.25 0.55 -12.76
CA GLY A 93 2.90 1.06 -12.79
C GLY A 93 2.80 2.31 -13.66
N TYR A 94 1.58 2.84 -13.77
CA TYR A 94 1.31 4.13 -14.40
C TYR A 94 0.13 4.80 -13.70
N VAL A 95 -0.01 6.10 -13.87
CA VAL A 95 -1.14 6.88 -13.37
C VAL A 95 -1.87 7.47 -14.55
N THR A 96 -3.20 7.37 -14.57
CA THR A 96 -4.04 8.12 -15.50
C THR A 96 -4.73 9.24 -14.74
N SER A 97 -4.86 10.40 -15.37
CA SER A 97 -5.62 11.53 -14.82
C SER A 97 -6.47 12.11 -15.92
N SER A 98 -7.74 12.40 -15.61
CA SER A 98 -8.65 13.05 -16.55
C SER A 98 -9.62 13.97 -15.81
N PRO A 99 -9.93 15.15 -16.34
CA PRO A 99 -11.03 15.96 -15.83
C PRO A 99 -12.37 15.26 -16.14
N VAL A 100 -13.24 15.14 -15.14
CA VAL A 100 -14.56 14.49 -15.30
C VAL A 100 -15.73 15.44 -15.18
N ASN A 101 -15.56 16.59 -14.49
CA ASN A 101 -16.61 17.60 -14.36
C ASN A 101 -16.03 18.97 -14.04
N LEU A 102 -16.73 20.03 -14.46
CA LEU A 102 -16.49 21.41 -14.04
C LEU A 102 -17.83 22.04 -13.67
N VAL A 103 -17.99 22.43 -12.40
CA VAL A 103 -19.16 23.17 -11.92
C VAL A 103 -18.68 24.46 -11.26
N GLY A 104 -19.07 25.61 -11.84
CA GLY A 104 -18.54 26.91 -11.43
C GLY A 104 -17.01 26.95 -11.54
N HIS A 105 -16.33 27.15 -10.40
CA HIS A 105 -14.86 27.14 -10.29
C HIS A 105 -14.29 25.83 -9.73
N THR A 106 -15.12 24.78 -9.60
CA THR A 106 -14.70 23.49 -9.05
C THR A 106 -14.42 22.50 -10.18
N LEU A 107 -13.15 22.14 -10.36
CA LEU A 107 -12.71 21.14 -11.33
C LEU A 107 -12.52 19.78 -10.63
N THR A 108 -13.21 18.75 -11.12
CA THR A 108 -13.11 17.39 -10.60
C THR A 108 -12.25 16.54 -11.54
N TYR A 109 -11.26 15.84 -10.98
CA TYR A 109 -10.41 14.89 -11.70
C TYR A 109 -10.69 13.45 -11.25
N LYS A 110 -10.64 12.52 -12.19
CA LYS A 110 -10.47 11.08 -11.91
C LYS A 110 -8.99 10.75 -12.07
N ILE A 111 -8.37 10.29 -10.99
CA ILE A 111 -6.97 9.83 -10.97
C ILE A 111 -6.98 8.34 -10.67
N GLU A 112 -6.37 7.53 -11.54
CA GLU A 112 -6.29 6.07 -11.38
C GLU A 112 -4.84 5.63 -11.28
N PHE A 113 -4.50 4.96 -10.18
CA PHE A 113 -3.18 4.41 -9.95
C PHE A 113 -3.16 2.94 -10.36
N HIS A 114 -2.44 2.61 -11.43
CA HIS A 114 -2.23 1.24 -11.88
C HIS A 114 -0.87 0.77 -11.36
N ILE A 115 -0.84 0.21 -10.15
CA ILE A 115 0.40 -0.25 -9.50
C ILE A 115 0.48 -1.78 -9.61
N TYR A 116 1.56 -2.30 -10.20
CA TYR A 116 1.84 -3.72 -10.23
C TYR A 116 2.61 -4.11 -8.97
N TRP A 117 1.92 -4.67 -7.98
CA TRP A 117 2.55 -5.12 -6.74
C TRP A 117 3.09 -6.55 -6.87
N PRO A 118 4.32 -6.84 -6.41
CA PRO A 118 4.82 -8.21 -6.40
C PRO A 118 4.05 -9.09 -5.41
N GLN A 119 3.70 -10.32 -5.81
CA GLN A 119 2.88 -11.25 -5.03
C GLN A 119 3.57 -11.83 -3.77
N TYR A 120 4.82 -11.44 -3.47
CA TYR A 120 5.64 -12.09 -2.44
C TYR A 120 5.61 -11.42 -1.06
N MET A 121 4.76 -10.41 -0.83
CA MET A 121 4.61 -9.79 0.49
C MET A 121 3.45 -10.45 1.26
N HIS A 122 3.60 -11.73 1.57
CA HIS A 122 2.85 -12.35 2.67
C HIS A 122 3.69 -12.16 3.93
N ALA A 123 3.14 -11.37 4.86
CA ALA A 123 3.67 -11.21 6.21
C ALA A 123 3.42 -12.47 7.06
#